data_AF-A0A3L7UT76-F1
#
_entry.id   AF-A0A3L7UT76-F1
#
_cell.length_a   1.000
_cell.length_b   1.000
_cell.length_c   1.000
_cell.angle_alpha   90.00
_cell.angle_beta   90.00
_cell.angle_gamma   90.00
#
_symmetry.space_group_name_H-M   'P 1'
#
loop_
_entity.id
_entity.type
_entity.pdbx_description
1 polymer ?
#
loop_
_entity_poly.entity_id
_entity_poly.type
_entity_poly.pdbx_seq_one_letter_code
_entity_poly.pdbx_strand_id
1 'polypeptide(L)'
;MNRLSWCVILFVAGWGFPASSAERSVSERLARETWVKDSRLVASAIGVTRREVSIPCLIDREELEDKPNRQHVWLVGGLDGTNESVDATFRLLRWFHSSVEAKALREWMAVSAVVIANPDGWSSELGGKNHSGGELTRAYPPPADGYQSQTVPEAQYLWRWLGTQAPDMVIEVQRVTALRKPGWDQAVGVEDALASQLPRNSVAGVGKVFAAQWHVAKDAPEDAPEVNLFKKVDDSLRSLPKPHSEARLERLRRVTRSPLEVSQQLAARYGHSLKSVQYIPAVAVIGRIRLSELSNDPSHLRDAERIVEPYVSGNQRAISDKPSGSDFAGHLVFGELAQRTKDETTKSKLIALAKAAADFAFDKDGKPLAAMPSHVEMSDAVFMACPILAQTGRLTGDLKYHDMAVRHLAFMRKLCARPDGLYRNSPLSDAAWGRGNGFPALGLALTLTDLPAEHPGRADVLRAFQEHLAALRTHQDPTGMWHQVIDVEGSYRELTATCMITFAMLRGMKHGWLDRATFEPCVRKSWPAILARIGADGSLIDVCEGTGKQTSLRAYLDRKAILGPDDRGGAMSLLVATEMAMFVSAE
;
A
#
# COMPACT_ATOMS: atom_id res chain seq x y z
N MET A 1 -10.57 22.69 -26.58
CA MET A 1 -9.98 21.84 -27.65
C MET A 1 -9.07 20.82 -26.99
N ASN A 2 -9.48 19.56 -27.08
CA ASN A 2 -8.95 18.40 -26.37
C ASN A 2 -7.47 18.15 -26.66
N ARG A 3 -6.64 18.03 -25.62
CA ARG A 3 -5.36 17.31 -25.70
C ARG A 3 -5.51 16.00 -24.94
N LEU A 4 -5.54 14.92 -25.72
CA LEU A 4 -5.57 13.54 -25.28
C LEU A 4 -4.46 13.27 -24.26
N SER A 5 -4.83 12.57 -23.19
CA SER A 5 -3.92 11.91 -22.26
C SER A 5 -3.05 10.92 -23.02
N TRP A 6 -1.75 11.21 -23.07
CA TRP A 6 -0.72 10.26 -23.49
C TRP A 6 -0.53 9.22 -22.37
N CYS A 7 -1.41 8.21 -22.31
CA CYS A 7 -1.06 6.93 -21.69
C CYS A 7 -0.31 6.12 -22.73
N VAL A 8 1.00 6.32 -22.74
CA VAL A 8 1.92 5.44 -23.45
C VAL A 8 1.85 4.08 -22.77
N ILE A 9 1.12 3.14 -23.38
CA ILE A 9 1.32 1.71 -23.18
C ILE A 9 2.67 1.39 -23.86
N LEU A 10 3.76 1.70 -23.16
CA LEU A 10 5.03 1.03 -23.34
C LEU A 10 5.09 -0.02 -22.24
N PHE A 11 4.50 -1.20 -22.51
CA PHE A 11 5.00 -2.41 -21.89
C PHE A 11 6.49 -2.49 -22.27
N VAL A 12 7.36 -2.57 -21.27
CA VAL A 12 8.83 -2.65 -21.39
C VAL A 12 9.53 -1.33 -21.75
N ALA A 13 9.91 -0.55 -20.72
CA ALA A 13 11.23 0.11 -20.60
C ALA A 13 11.28 1.06 -19.38
N GLY A 14 11.15 0.53 -18.17
CA GLY A 14 11.58 1.20 -16.95
C GLY A 14 12.91 0.58 -16.49
N TRP A 15 14.03 1.18 -16.90
CA TRP A 15 15.40 1.04 -16.35
C TRP A 15 15.73 -0.23 -15.51
N GLY A 16 16.50 -1.16 -16.09
CA GLY A 16 17.51 -1.92 -15.32
C GLY A 16 17.73 -3.41 -15.60
N PHE A 17 16.74 -4.16 -16.06
CA PHE A 17 16.91 -5.62 -16.28
C PHE A 17 16.27 -6.09 -17.60
N PRO A 18 16.94 -6.97 -18.38
CA PRO A 18 16.32 -7.57 -19.56
C PRO A 18 15.12 -8.42 -19.12
N ALA A 19 13.93 -8.08 -19.62
CA ALA A 19 12.71 -8.84 -19.36
C ALA A 19 12.93 -10.32 -19.70
N SER A 20 12.53 -11.20 -18.78
CA SER A 20 12.61 -12.65 -19.00
C SER A 20 11.81 -13.06 -20.24
N SER A 21 12.09 -14.24 -20.82
CA SER A 21 11.29 -14.77 -21.94
C SER A 21 9.80 -14.89 -21.57
N ALA A 22 9.51 -15.23 -20.31
CA ALA A 22 8.16 -15.33 -19.78
C ALA A 22 7.48 -13.95 -19.70
N GLU A 23 8.17 -12.92 -19.18
CA GLU A 23 7.62 -11.55 -19.12
C GLU A 23 7.33 -10.98 -20.51
N ARG A 24 8.20 -11.28 -21.49
CA ARG A 24 7.95 -10.94 -22.90
C ARG A 24 6.71 -11.65 -23.44
N SER A 25 6.53 -12.93 -23.14
CA SER A 25 5.36 -13.70 -23.58
C SER A 25 4.05 -13.12 -23.02
N VAL A 26 4.04 -12.77 -21.73
CA VAL A 26 2.89 -12.10 -21.08
C VAL A 26 2.61 -10.74 -21.74
N SER A 27 3.64 -9.92 -21.93
CA SER A 27 3.52 -8.60 -22.54
C SER A 27 3.01 -8.67 -23.99
N GLU A 28 3.55 -9.59 -24.79
CA GLU A 28 3.12 -9.81 -26.18
C GLU A 28 1.67 -10.30 -26.24
N ARG A 29 1.26 -11.18 -25.33
CA ARG A 29 -0.12 -11.66 -25.24
C ARG A 29 -1.09 -10.53 -24.89
N LEU A 30 -0.75 -9.65 -23.96
CA LEU A 30 -1.55 -8.47 -23.63
C LEU A 30 -1.60 -7.45 -24.78
N ALA A 31 -0.48 -7.25 -25.49
CA ALA A 31 -0.41 -6.31 -26.61
C ALA A 31 -1.31 -6.70 -27.79
N ARG A 32 -1.62 -7.99 -27.98
CA ARG A 32 -2.58 -8.49 -28.98
C ARG A 32 -4.03 -8.09 -28.67
N GLU A 33 -4.34 -7.75 -27.43
CA GLU A 33 -5.69 -7.42 -26.99
C GLU A 33 -5.99 -5.92 -27.17
N THR A 34 -5.93 -5.46 -28.43
CA THR A 34 -6.04 -4.04 -28.77
C THR A 34 -7.35 -3.40 -28.32
N TRP A 35 -8.43 -4.18 -28.27
CA TRP A 35 -9.76 -3.75 -27.81
C TRP A 35 -9.77 -3.24 -26.36
N VAL A 36 -8.79 -3.63 -25.52
CA VAL A 36 -8.68 -3.15 -24.14
C VAL A 36 -8.52 -1.62 -24.11
N LYS A 37 -7.86 -1.03 -25.11
CA LYS A 37 -7.66 0.42 -25.21
C LYS A 37 -8.96 1.21 -25.40
N ASP A 38 -9.91 0.60 -26.10
CA ASP A 38 -11.23 1.20 -26.39
C ASP A 38 -12.29 0.80 -25.35
N SER A 39 -11.88 0.09 -24.30
CA SER A 39 -12.74 -0.39 -23.22
C SER A 39 -12.65 0.49 -21.97
N ARG A 40 -13.47 0.16 -20.96
CA ARG A 40 -13.39 0.75 -19.61
C ARG A 40 -12.37 0.06 -18.70
N LEU A 41 -11.53 -0.82 -19.22
CA LEU A 41 -10.55 -1.55 -18.43
C LEU A 41 -9.28 -0.74 -18.16
N VAL A 42 -8.62 -1.05 -17.05
CA VAL A 42 -7.29 -0.54 -16.67
C VAL A 42 -6.38 -1.74 -16.43
N ALA A 43 -5.24 -1.77 -17.11
CA ALA A 43 -4.24 -2.81 -16.89
C ALA A 43 -3.48 -2.57 -15.58
N SER A 44 -3.16 -3.65 -14.89
CA SER A 44 -2.26 -3.67 -13.73
C SER A 44 -1.67 -5.08 -13.53
N ALA A 45 -0.93 -5.28 -12.45
CA ALA A 45 -0.52 -6.60 -11.97
C ALA A 45 -0.91 -6.81 -10.50
N ILE A 46 -1.28 -8.05 -10.18
CA ILE A 46 -1.66 -8.46 -8.82
C ILE A 46 -0.45 -8.95 -8.03
N GLY A 47 0.61 -9.35 -8.70
CA GLY A 47 1.72 -10.10 -8.13
C GLY A 47 2.93 -10.20 -9.05
N VAL A 48 4.01 -10.75 -8.51
CA VAL A 48 5.22 -11.13 -9.25
C VAL A 48 5.63 -12.56 -8.88
N THR A 49 6.02 -13.37 -9.87
CA THR A 49 6.47 -14.76 -9.64
C THR A 49 7.87 -14.80 -9.03
N ARG A 50 8.36 -16.01 -8.71
CA ARG A 50 9.76 -16.24 -8.31
C ARG A 50 10.76 -15.83 -9.40
N ARG A 51 10.34 -15.83 -10.65
CA ARG A 51 11.12 -15.37 -11.82
C ARG A 51 10.94 -13.89 -12.15
N GLU A 52 10.30 -13.14 -11.26
CA GLU A 52 10.01 -11.70 -11.44
C GLU A 52 9.14 -11.43 -12.67
N VAL A 53 8.24 -12.38 -12.99
CA VAL A 53 7.21 -12.22 -14.03
C VAL A 53 5.96 -11.63 -13.40
N SER A 54 5.39 -10.61 -14.02
CA SER A 54 4.17 -9.95 -13.57
C SER A 54 2.97 -10.87 -13.74
N ILE A 55 2.05 -10.88 -12.75
CA ILE A 55 0.77 -11.59 -12.83
C ILE A 55 -0.31 -10.57 -13.26
N PRO A 56 -0.69 -10.53 -14.56
CA PRO A 56 -1.48 -9.43 -15.10
C PRO A 56 -2.96 -9.50 -14.72
N CYS A 57 -3.56 -8.32 -14.50
CA CYS A 57 -4.99 -8.14 -14.38
C CYS A 57 -5.51 -6.97 -15.21
N LEU A 58 -6.79 -7.03 -15.54
CA LEU A 58 -7.56 -5.98 -16.20
C LEU A 58 -8.73 -5.61 -15.29
N ILE A 59 -8.74 -4.37 -14.81
CA ILE A 59 -9.69 -3.87 -13.81
C ILE A 59 -10.73 -3.01 -14.50
N ASP A 60 -12.01 -3.33 -14.31
CA ASP A 60 -13.10 -2.45 -14.70
C ASP A 60 -13.05 -1.15 -13.88
N ARG A 61 -13.00 0.01 -14.54
CA ARG A 61 -12.91 1.31 -13.84
C ARG A 61 -14.00 1.53 -12.81
N GLU A 62 -15.20 0.98 -13.03
CA GLU A 62 -16.29 1.13 -12.05
C GLU A 62 -16.00 0.42 -10.73
N GLU A 63 -15.16 -0.63 -10.73
CA GLU A 63 -14.79 -1.31 -9.48
C GLU A 63 -13.88 -0.46 -8.59
N LEU A 64 -13.11 0.46 -9.19
CA LEU A 64 -12.24 1.39 -8.47
C LEU A 64 -13.01 2.51 -7.78
N GLU A 65 -14.31 2.67 -8.08
CA GLU A 65 -15.18 3.73 -7.55
C GLU A 65 -16.03 3.26 -6.35
N ASP A 66 -15.97 1.98 -5.97
CA ASP A 66 -16.66 1.40 -4.80
C ASP A 66 -18.18 1.69 -4.73
N LYS A 67 -18.86 1.77 -5.87
CA LYS A 67 -20.31 2.00 -5.93
C LYS A 67 -21.09 0.85 -5.26
N PRO A 68 -21.96 1.11 -4.26
CA PRO A 68 -22.63 0.05 -3.51
C PRO A 68 -23.68 -0.69 -4.34
N ASN A 69 -24.30 -0.06 -5.33
CA ASN A 69 -25.34 -0.67 -6.15
C ASN A 69 -24.78 -1.51 -7.33
N ARG A 70 -23.47 -1.70 -7.39
CA ARG A 70 -22.81 -2.45 -8.47
C ARG A 70 -22.29 -3.79 -7.97
N GLN A 71 -22.57 -4.83 -8.75
CA GLN A 71 -22.04 -6.16 -8.54
C GLN A 71 -20.66 -6.29 -9.16
N HIS A 72 -19.70 -6.78 -8.38
CA HIS A 72 -18.32 -6.95 -8.83
C HIS A 72 -18.04 -8.44 -9.09
N VAL A 73 -17.68 -8.76 -10.33
CA VAL A 73 -17.37 -10.14 -10.73
C VAL A 73 -15.94 -10.21 -11.25
N TRP A 74 -15.17 -11.14 -10.71
CA TRP A 74 -13.80 -11.38 -11.13
C TRP A 74 -13.67 -12.68 -11.89
N LEU A 75 -13.17 -12.61 -13.12
CA LEU A 75 -12.70 -13.79 -13.85
C LEU A 75 -11.26 -14.11 -13.42
N VAL A 76 -10.96 -15.38 -13.20
CA VAL A 76 -9.60 -15.86 -12.94
C VAL A 76 -9.26 -16.91 -13.98
N GLY A 77 -8.42 -16.54 -14.95
CA GLY A 77 -7.96 -17.40 -16.04
C GLY A 77 -6.50 -17.78 -15.92
N GLY A 78 -6.10 -18.84 -16.63
CA GLY A 78 -4.69 -19.24 -16.73
C GLY A 78 -4.10 -19.88 -15.47
N LEU A 79 -4.91 -20.18 -14.45
CA LEU A 79 -4.43 -20.84 -13.22
C LEU A 79 -3.93 -22.27 -13.51
N ASP A 80 -4.58 -22.95 -14.46
CA ASP A 80 -4.21 -24.25 -14.98
C ASP A 80 -3.08 -24.21 -16.03
N GLY A 81 -2.52 -23.02 -16.30
CA GLY A 81 -1.42 -22.79 -17.24
C GLY A 81 -1.76 -23.09 -18.70
N THR A 82 -3.03 -23.16 -19.08
CA THR A 82 -3.45 -23.54 -20.44
C THR A 82 -3.80 -22.32 -21.30
N ASN A 83 -3.58 -22.41 -22.61
CA ASN A 83 -4.00 -21.36 -23.54
C ASN A 83 -5.52 -21.22 -23.57
N GLU A 84 -6.23 -22.33 -23.42
CA GLU A 84 -7.68 -22.38 -23.50
C GLU A 84 -8.35 -21.58 -22.38
N SER A 85 -7.85 -21.66 -21.15
CA SER A 85 -8.37 -20.87 -20.03
C SER A 85 -8.00 -19.39 -20.13
N VAL A 86 -6.82 -19.07 -20.65
CA VAL A 86 -6.38 -17.69 -20.91
C VAL A 86 -7.23 -17.06 -22.02
N ASP A 87 -7.34 -17.72 -23.18
CA ASP A 87 -8.09 -17.21 -24.33
C ASP A 87 -9.58 -17.11 -24.04
N ALA A 88 -10.15 -18.09 -23.33
CA ALA A 88 -11.52 -17.99 -22.86
C ALA A 88 -11.74 -16.78 -21.95
N THR A 89 -10.83 -16.51 -21.01
CA THR A 89 -10.92 -15.34 -20.13
C THR A 89 -10.90 -14.04 -20.92
N PHE A 90 -10.01 -13.91 -21.92
CA PHE A 90 -10.00 -12.73 -22.79
C PHE A 90 -11.26 -12.62 -23.66
N ARG A 91 -11.77 -13.72 -24.22
CA ARG A 91 -13.03 -13.73 -24.97
C ARG A 91 -14.23 -13.31 -24.12
N LEU A 92 -14.36 -13.87 -22.91
CA LEU A 92 -15.40 -13.52 -21.95
C LEU A 92 -15.36 -12.04 -21.58
N LEU A 93 -14.16 -11.52 -21.30
CA LEU A 93 -13.99 -10.11 -20.95
C LEU A 93 -14.29 -9.20 -22.15
N ARG A 94 -13.81 -9.54 -23.35
CA ARG A 94 -14.10 -8.80 -24.59
C ARG A 94 -15.60 -8.78 -24.87
N TRP A 95 -16.27 -9.93 -24.80
CA TRP A 95 -17.71 -10.02 -24.98
C TRP A 95 -18.45 -9.12 -23.98
N PHE A 96 -18.10 -9.19 -22.70
CA PHE A 96 -18.75 -8.38 -21.68
C PHE A 96 -18.55 -6.88 -21.90
N HIS A 97 -17.36 -6.44 -22.35
CA HIS A 97 -17.06 -5.01 -22.49
C HIS A 97 -17.41 -4.41 -23.86
N SER A 98 -17.52 -5.22 -24.90
CA SER A 98 -17.70 -4.73 -26.29
C SER A 98 -19.03 -5.13 -26.95
N SER A 99 -19.71 -6.18 -26.47
CA SER A 99 -20.95 -6.65 -27.11
C SER A 99 -22.16 -5.76 -26.79
N VAL A 100 -23.15 -5.75 -27.69
CA VAL A 100 -24.41 -5.03 -27.48
C VAL A 100 -25.29 -5.80 -26.48
N GLU A 101 -25.22 -7.12 -26.51
CA GLU A 101 -25.96 -8.06 -25.66
C GLU A 101 -25.61 -7.88 -24.19
N ALA A 102 -24.34 -7.60 -23.87
CA ALA A 102 -23.92 -7.34 -22.48
C ALA A 102 -24.24 -5.92 -21.99
N LYS A 103 -24.87 -5.05 -22.81
CA LYS A 103 -25.18 -3.66 -22.41
C LYS A 103 -26.02 -3.60 -21.14
N ALA A 104 -27.08 -4.39 -21.06
CA ALA A 104 -27.94 -4.44 -19.88
C ALA A 104 -27.21 -4.97 -18.63
N LEU A 105 -26.24 -5.87 -18.81
CA LEU A 105 -25.43 -6.37 -17.69
C LEU A 105 -24.49 -5.28 -17.16
N ARG A 106 -23.85 -4.52 -18.05
CA ARG A 106 -22.96 -3.40 -17.69
C ARG A 106 -23.66 -2.27 -16.94
N GLU A 107 -25.00 -2.24 -16.89
CA GLU A 107 -25.77 -1.24 -16.12
C GLU A 107 -25.82 -1.52 -14.62
N TRP A 108 -25.50 -2.73 -14.17
CA TRP A 108 -25.51 -3.10 -12.75
C TRP A 108 -24.34 -3.99 -12.33
N MET A 109 -23.56 -4.52 -13.28
CA MET A 109 -22.40 -5.37 -13.06
C MET A 109 -21.11 -4.73 -13.62
N ALA A 110 -20.02 -4.91 -12.89
CA ALA A 110 -18.66 -4.66 -13.34
C ALA A 110 -17.89 -5.99 -13.39
N VAL A 111 -17.05 -6.16 -14.40
CA VAL A 111 -16.31 -7.40 -14.62
C VAL A 111 -14.84 -7.11 -14.88
N SER A 112 -14.03 -7.53 -13.92
CA SER A 112 -12.57 -7.52 -13.98
C SER A 112 -12.02 -8.92 -14.18
N ALA A 113 -10.73 -9.03 -14.49
CA ALA A 113 -10.07 -10.32 -14.66
C ALA A 113 -8.62 -10.35 -14.19
N VAL A 114 -8.21 -11.44 -13.57
CA VAL A 114 -6.82 -11.90 -13.58
C VAL A 114 -6.67 -12.79 -14.80
N VAL A 115 -5.98 -12.30 -15.82
CA VAL A 115 -6.05 -12.89 -17.18
C VAL A 115 -5.06 -14.02 -17.39
N ILE A 116 -3.94 -14.01 -16.67
CA ILE A 116 -2.93 -15.07 -16.66
C ILE A 116 -2.46 -15.26 -15.22
N ALA A 117 -3.19 -16.03 -14.42
CA ALA A 117 -2.92 -16.20 -12.99
C ALA A 117 -1.64 -17.01 -12.68
N ASN A 118 -1.24 -17.93 -13.58
CA ASN A 118 0.02 -18.67 -13.51
C ASN A 118 0.89 -18.37 -14.76
N PRO A 119 1.52 -17.18 -14.85
CA PRO A 119 2.25 -16.79 -16.05
C PRO A 119 3.49 -17.66 -16.30
N ASP A 120 4.13 -18.16 -15.23
CA ASP A 120 5.25 -19.09 -15.30
C ASP A 120 4.83 -20.43 -15.90
N GLY A 121 3.70 -21.00 -15.43
CA GLY A 121 3.18 -22.26 -15.94
C GLY A 121 2.62 -22.15 -17.36
N TRP A 122 1.95 -21.03 -17.67
CA TRP A 122 1.41 -20.75 -19.00
C TRP A 122 2.53 -20.57 -20.04
N SER A 123 3.49 -19.68 -19.79
CA SER A 123 4.55 -19.38 -20.76
C SER A 123 5.53 -20.53 -21.00
N SER A 124 5.56 -21.53 -20.12
CA SER A 124 6.47 -22.67 -20.18
C SER A 124 5.75 -24.01 -20.27
N GLU A 125 4.44 -24.01 -20.54
CA GLU A 125 3.61 -25.19 -20.75
C GLU A 125 3.67 -26.22 -19.59
N LEU A 126 3.79 -25.74 -18.35
CA LEU A 126 3.88 -26.59 -17.15
C LEU A 126 2.50 -26.99 -16.59
N GLY A 127 1.42 -26.56 -17.23
CA GLY A 127 0.07 -26.70 -16.70
C GLY A 127 -0.10 -25.89 -15.40
N GLY A 128 -0.81 -26.46 -14.43
CA GLY A 128 -1.06 -25.80 -13.14
C GLY A 128 0.19 -25.60 -12.28
N LYS A 129 1.33 -26.22 -12.65
CA LYS A 129 2.61 -26.05 -11.97
C LYS A 129 3.28 -24.72 -12.34
N ASN A 130 4.16 -24.22 -11.48
CA ASN A 130 5.04 -23.08 -11.78
C ASN A 130 6.52 -23.51 -11.80
N HIS A 131 7.43 -22.57 -12.10
CA HIS A 131 8.88 -22.83 -12.15
C HIS A 131 9.52 -23.10 -10.79
N SER A 132 8.85 -22.71 -9.71
CA SER A 132 9.33 -22.92 -8.35
C SER A 132 8.85 -24.23 -7.72
N GLY A 133 8.21 -25.12 -8.50
CA GLY A 133 7.76 -26.44 -8.03
C GLY A 133 6.43 -26.43 -7.26
N GLY A 134 5.71 -25.31 -7.27
CA GLY A 134 4.34 -25.21 -6.76
C GLY A 134 3.28 -25.63 -7.78
N GLU A 135 2.05 -25.85 -7.31
CA GLU A 135 0.87 -26.21 -8.11
C GLU A 135 -0.29 -25.27 -7.76
N LEU A 136 -0.55 -24.28 -8.63
CA LEU A 136 -1.47 -23.20 -8.32
C LEU A 136 -2.93 -23.63 -8.38
N THR A 137 -3.30 -24.71 -9.06
CA THR A 137 -4.69 -25.18 -9.07
C THR A 137 -5.14 -25.78 -7.71
N ARG A 138 -4.20 -25.96 -6.78
CA ARG A 138 -4.40 -26.65 -5.48
C ARG A 138 -3.72 -25.94 -4.29
N ALA A 139 -3.53 -24.63 -4.39
CA ALA A 139 -2.76 -23.86 -3.42
C ALA A 139 -3.64 -22.98 -2.50
N TYR A 140 -4.89 -23.37 -2.24
CA TYR A 140 -5.84 -22.53 -1.48
C TYR A 140 -6.45 -23.25 -0.26
N PRO A 141 -6.66 -22.54 0.87
CA PRO A 141 -6.09 -21.22 1.16
C PRO A 141 -4.55 -21.31 1.16
N PRO A 142 -3.86 -20.25 0.74
CA PRO A 142 -2.41 -20.33 0.58
C PRO A 142 -1.72 -20.44 1.95
N PRO A 143 -0.49 -20.99 2.00
CA PRO A 143 0.25 -21.22 3.23
C PRO A 143 0.48 -19.94 4.08
N ALA A 144 0.94 -20.05 5.32
CA ALA A 144 1.09 -18.87 6.19
C ALA A 144 2.37 -18.04 5.91
N ASP A 145 3.25 -18.53 5.04
CA ASP A 145 4.52 -17.89 4.65
C ASP A 145 4.33 -16.63 3.79
N GLY A 146 3.13 -16.39 3.25
CA GLY A 146 2.84 -15.18 2.49
C GLY A 146 3.74 -15.05 1.26
N TYR A 147 4.12 -13.83 0.91
CA TYR A 147 4.98 -13.57 -0.25
C TYR A 147 6.40 -14.18 -0.13
N GLN A 148 6.79 -14.74 1.02
CA GLN A 148 8.05 -15.49 1.22
C GLN A 148 7.99 -16.91 0.67
N SER A 149 6.81 -17.39 0.27
CA SER A 149 6.63 -18.76 -0.18
C SER A 149 7.57 -19.09 -1.34
N GLN A 150 8.49 -20.01 -1.13
CA GLN A 150 9.49 -20.35 -2.15
C GLN A 150 8.85 -21.04 -3.36
N THR A 151 7.69 -21.66 -3.19
CA THR A 151 7.05 -22.51 -4.21
C THR A 151 5.75 -21.95 -4.77
N VAL A 152 4.94 -21.21 -4.00
CA VAL A 152 3.61 -20.73 -4.44
C VAL A 152 3.30 -19.27 -4.04
N PRO A 153 4.20 -18.28 -4.25
CA PRO A 153 3.90 -16.90 -3.92
C PRO A 153 2.75 -16.31 -4.74
N GLU A 154 2.49 -16.82 -5.95
CA GLU A 154 1.40 -16.38 -6.82
C GLU A 154 0.02 -16.61 -6.18
N ALA A 155 -0.14 -17.73 -5.47
CA ALA A 155 -1.38 -18.03 -4.75
C ALA A 155 -1.67 -16.98 -3.66
N GLN A 156 -0.61 -16.44 -3.03
CA GLN A 156 -0.71 -15.39 -2.02
C GLN A 156 -1.13 -14.06 -2.63
N TYR A 157 -0.52 -13.69 -3.75
CA TYR A 157 -0.89 -12.51 -4.49
C TYR A 157 -2.36 -12.57 -4.92
N LEU A 158 -2.80 -13.69 -5.49
CA LEU A 158 -4.19 -13.86 -5.90
C LEU A 158 -5.17 -13.83 -4.71
N TRP A 159 -4.87 -14.57 -3.64
CA TRP A 159 -5.73 -14.62 -2.46
C TRP A 159 -5.90 -13.25 -1.81
N ARG A 160 -4.81 -12.50 -1.64
CA ARG A 160 -4.84 -11.16 -1.05
C ARG A 160 -5.45 -10.12 -1.98
N TRP A 161 -5.20 -10.24 -3.28
CA TRP A 161 -5.85 -9.41 -4.28
C TRP A 161 -7.37 -9.55 -4.21
N LEU A 162 -7.89 -10.79 -4.27
CA LEU A 162 -9.33 -11.04 -4.20
C LEU A 162 -9.93 -10.62 -2.85
N GLY A 163 -9.21 -10.82 -1.74
CA GLY A 163 -9.66 -10.34 -0.43
C GLY A 163 -9.75 -8.81 -0.35
N THR A 164 -8.78 -8.10 -0.91
CA THR A 164 -8.76 -6.63 -0.88
C THR A 164 -9.69 -5.98 -1.90
N GLN A 165 -9.80 -6.52 -3.12
CA GLN A 165 -10.79 -6.07 -4.11
C GLN A 165 -12.22 -6.43 -3.67
N ALA A 166 -12.36 -7.51 -2.88
CA ALA A 166 -13.60 -7.94 -2.25
C ALA A 166 -14.78 -8.03 -3.24
N PRO A 167 -14.67 -8.84 -4.30
CA PRO A 167 -15.75 -8.97 -5.27
C PRO A 167 -16.94 -9.72 -4.69
N ASP A 168 -18.08 -9.60 -5.37
CA ASP A 168 -19.27 -10.37 -5.04
C ASP A 168 -19.09 -11.82 -5.47
N MET A 169 -18.56 -12.04 -6.68
CA MET A 169 -18.34 -13.38 -7.22
C MET A 169 -17.00 -13.52 -7.95
N VAL A 170 -16.38 -14.69 -7.81
CA VAL A 170 -15.21 -15.10 -8.60
C VAL A 170 -15.58 -16.27 -9.50
N ILE A 171 -15.27 -16.16 -10.79
CA ILE A 171 -15.40 -17.24 -11.76
C ILE A 171 -14.01 -17.74 -12.12
N GLU A 172 -13.70 -18.96 -11.68
CA GLU A 172 -12.48 -19.65 -12.07
C GLU A 172 -12.68 -20.30 -13.45
N VAL A 173 -11.95 -19.81 -14.45
CA VAL A 173 -12.01 -20.32 -15.82
C VAL A 173 -10.96 -21.41 -15.98
N GLN A 174 -11.39 -22.64 -16.28
CA GLN A 174 -10.51 -23.80 -16.38
C GLN A 174 -10.76 -24.58 -17.68
N ARG A 175 -9.70 -25.16 -18.23
CA ARG A 175 -9.81 -26.14 -19.31
C ARG A 175 -10.43 -27.43 -18.79
N VAL A 176 -11.34 -27.99 -19.58
CA VAL A 176 -11.95 -29.29 -19.34
C VAL A 176 -10.89 -30.40 -19.34
N THR A 177 -10.89 -31.21 -18.28
CA THR A 177 -10.19 -32.51 -18.28
C THR A 177 -11.09 -33.58 -18.89
N ALA A 178 -10.54 -34.69 -19.39
CA ALA A 178 -11.30 -35.75 -20.08
C ALA A 178 -12.45 -36.36 -19.26
N LEU A 179 -12.48 -36.12 -17.94
CA LEU A 179 -13.48 -36.63 -17.00
C LEU A 179 -14.64 -35.65 -16.75
N ARG A 180 -14.59 -34.41 -17.24
CA ARG A 180 -15.60 -33.37 -17.02
C ARG A 180 -16.20 -32.92 -18.36
N LYS A 181 -17.45 -32.48 -18.36
CA LYS A 181 -18.05 -31.82 -19.53
C LYS A 181 -17.83 -30.30 -19.43
N PRO A 182 -17.71 -29.57 -20.55
CA PRO A 182 -17.78 -28.11 -20.53
C PRO A 182 -19.08 -27.65 -19.88
N GLY A 183 -19.03 -26.56 -19.11
CA GLY A 183 -20.21 -26.06 -18.41
C GLY A 183 -19.93 -25.25 -17.15
N TRP A 184 -21.01 -24.97 -16.44
CA TRP A 184 -21.06 -24.19 -15.22
C TRP A 184 -21.20 -25.09 -14.01
N ASP A 185 -20.30 -24.94 -13.03
CA ASP A 185 -20.37 -25.67 -11.77
C ASP A 185 -20.24 -24.70 -10.58
N GLN A 186 -21.23 -24.72 -9.68
CA GLN A 186 -21.14 -24.06 -8.37
C GLN A 186 -20.15 -24.89 -7.52
N ALA A 187 -18.89 -24.47 -7.53
CA ALA A 187 -17.71 -25.20 -7.07
C ALA A 187 -17.93 -26.16 -5.87
N VAL A 188 -17.92 -27.47 -6.13
CA VAL A 188 -17.59 -28.52 -5.16
C VAL A 188 -16.94 -29.68 -5.94
N GLY A 189 -15.61 -29.75 -5.99
CA GLY A 189 -14.96 -30.86 -6.70
C GLY A 189 -13.54 -31.18 -6.23
N VAL A 190 -12.71 -30.14 -6.06
CA VAL A 190 -11.35 -30.27 -5.52
C VAL A 190 -11.26 -29.42 -4.28
N GLU A 191 -10.90 -30.02 -3.14
CA GLU A 191 -10.99 -29.36 -1.84
C GLU A 191 -10.11 -28.10 -1.80
N ASP A 192 -8.86 -28.18 -2.24
CA ASP A 192 -7.83 -27.14 -2.19
C ASP A 192 -7.79 -26.17 -3.39
N ALA A 193 -8.82 -26.21 -4.25
CA ALA A 193 -8.96 -25.28 -5.39
C ALA A 193 -9.48 -23.90 -4.97
N LEU A 194 -9.15 -22.86 -5.76
CA LEU A 194 -9.54 -21.47 -5.46
C LEU A 194 -11.05 -21.33 -5.27
N ALA A 195 -11.84 -21.74 -6.27
CA ALA A 195 -13.30 -21.59 -6.21
C ALA A 195 -13.95 -22.39 -5.06
N SER A 196 -13.33 -23.48 -4.60
CA SER A 196 -13.80 -24.24 -3.44
C SER A 196 -13.56 -23.51 -2.11
N GLN A 197 -12.49 -22.72 -2.02
CA GLN A 197 -12.00 -22.15 -0.77
C GLN A 197 -12.52 -20.74 -0.50
N LEU A 198 -12.81 -19.96 -1.53
CA LEU A 198 -13.37 -18.59 -1.41
C LEU A 198 -14.70 -18.53 -0.62
N PRO A 199 -15.66 -19.48 -0.79
CA PRO A 199 -16.90 -19.46 -0.02
C PRO A 199 -16.75 -20.03 1.40
N ARG A 200 -15.64 -20.72 1.69
CA ARG A 200 -15.42 -21.45 2.95
C ARG A 200 -14.58 -20.67 3.96
N ASN A 201 -13.70 -19.79 3.47
CA ASN A 201 -12.73 -19.09 4.30
C ASN A 201 -12.87 -17.57 4.18
N SER A 202 -12.43 -16.87 5.22
CA SER A 202 -12.26 -15.42 5.14
C SER A 202 -11.05 -15.09 4.28
N VAL A 203 -11.29 -14.55 3.09
CA VAL A 203 -10.26 -14.24 2.08
C VAL A 203 -9.46 -13.04 2.56
N ALA A 204 -8.16 -13.25 2.80
CA ALA A 204 -7.25 -12.27 3.41
C ALA A 204 -7.76 -11.63 4.72
N GLY A 205 -8.63 -12.31 5.47
CA GLY A 205 -9.23 -11.77 6.69
C GLY A 205 -10.32 -10.71 6.45
N VAL A 206 -10.83 -10.57 5.22
CA VAL A 206 -11.89 -9.61 4.87
C VAL A 206 -13.27 -10.24 4.93
N GLY A 207 -13.45 -11.40 4.31
CA GLY A 207 -14.72 -12.13 4.32
C GLY A 207 -14.77 -13.21 3.25
N LYS A 208 -15.85 -14.01 3.25
CA LYS A 208 -16.10 -15.02 2.22
C LYS A 208 -16.58 -14.37 0.91
N VAL A 209 -16.26 -15.02 -0.21
CA VAL A 209 -16.61 -14.57 -1.56
C VAL A 209 -17.34 -15.69 -2.29
N PHE A 210 -18.40 -15.39 -3.05
CA PHE A 210 -19.08 -16.40 -3.86
C PHE A 210 -18.16 -16.86 -4.99
N ALA A 211 -18.22 -18.13 -5.35
CA ALA A 211 -17.36 -18.64 -6.41
C ALA A 211 -18.03 -19.75 -7.22
N ALA A 212 -17.66 -19.83 -8.49
CA ALA A 212 -18.02 -20.90 -9.39
C ALA A 212 -16.87 -21.20 -10.36
N GLN A 213 -16.98 -22.33 -11.05
CA GLN A 213 -16.04 -22.71 -12.11
C GLN A 213 -16.74 -22.71 -13.46
N TRP A 214 -16.06 -22.17 -14.47
CA TRP A 214 -16.47 -22.22 -15.87
C TRP A 214 -15.49 -23.08 -16.66
N HIS A 215 -15.99 -24.20 -17.18
CA HIS A 215 -15.18 -25.20 -17.88
C HIS A 215 -15.22 -25.00 -19.39
N VAL A 216 -14.05 -24.84 -20.00
CA VAL A 216 -13.90 -24.59 -21.44
C VAL A 216 -13.22 -25.76 -22.16
N ALA A 217 -13.68 -26.06 -23.37
CA ALA A 217 -13.14 -27.16 -24.17
C ALA A 217 -11.75 -26.81 -24.76
N LYS A 218 -10.94 -27.85 -25.03
CA LYS A 218 -9.58 -27.75 -25.61
C LYS A 218 -9.56 -26.97 -26.95
N ASP A 219 -10.64 -27.08 -27.72
CA ASP A 219 -10.76 -26.49 -29.05
C ASP A 219 -12.06 -25.66 -29.14
N ALA A 220 -12.41 -24.96 -28.05
CA ALA A 220 -13.61 -24.13 -28.02
C ALA A 220 -13.56 -23.07 -29.15
N PRO A 221 -14.56 -23.03 -30.05
CA PRO A 221 -14.61 -22.08 -31.16
C PRO A 221 -14.43 -20.64 -30.68
N GLU A 222 -13.87 -19.76 -31.51
CA GLU A 222 -13.77 -18.33 -31.20
C GLU A 222 -15.15 -17.66 -30.99
N ASP A 223 -16.22 -18.27 -31.49
CA ASP A 223 -17.62 -17.83 -31.40
C ASP A 223 -18.46 -18.62 -30.37
N ALA A 224 -17.83 -19.33 -29.43
CA ALA A 224 -18.55 -20.06 -28.38
C ALA A 224 -19.42 -19.09 -27.54
N PRO A 225 -20.71 -19.38 -27.27
CA PRO A 225 -21.65 -18.39 -26.75
C PRO A 225 -21.36 -17.96 -25.30
N GLU A 226 -20.56 -16.90 -25.12
CA GLU A 226 -20.20 -16.33 -23.81
C GLU A 226 -21.41 -15.82 -23.02
N VAL A 227 -22.48 -15.44 -23.75
CA VAL A 227 -23.79 -15.06 -23.20
C VAL A 227 -24.30 -16.07 -22.18
N ASN A 228 -24.04 -17.36 -22.41
CA ASN A 228 -24.51 -18.43 -21.51
C ASN A 228 -23.86 -18.35 -20.13
N LEU A 229 -22.57 -18.04 -20.05
CA LEU A 229 -21.90 -17.85 -18.75
C LEU A 229 -22.54 -16.69 -18.02
N PHE A 230 -22.63 -15.52 -18.65
CA PHE A 230 -23.08 -14.32 -17.96
C PHE A 230 -24.58 -14.35 -17.62
N LYS A 231 -25.39 -15.08 -18.38
CA LYS A 231 -26.76 -15.41 -17.96
C LYS A 231 -26.79 -16.25 -16.68
N LYS A 232 -25.91 -17.25 -16.55
CA LYS A 232 -25.78 -18.04 -15.31
C LYS A 232 -25.28 -17.21 -14.14
N VAL A 233 -24.34 -16.30 -14.37
CA VAL A 233 -23.87 -15.35 -13.35
C VAL A 233 -25.00 -14.42 -12.92
N ASP A 234 -25.75 -13.84 -13.88
CA ASP A 234 -26.92 -12.98 -13.61
C ASP A 234 -27.99 -13.72 -12.80
N ASP A 235 -28.42 -14.90 -13.27
CA ASP A 235 -29.39 -15.76 -12.57
C ASP A 235 -28.91 -16.08 -11.14
N SER A 236 -27.63 -16.42 -10.98
CA SER A 236 -27.05 -16.76 -9.67
C SER A 236 -27.08 -15.56 -8.73
N LEU A 237 -26.54 -14.40 -9.14
CA LEU A 237 -26.47 -13.20 -8.30
C LEU A 237 -27.87 -12.67 -7.92
N ARG A 238 -28.83 -12.71 -8.84
CA ARG A 238 -30.22 -12.29 -8.55
C ARG A 238 -30.95 -13.24 -7.62
N SER A 239 -30.56 -14.52 -7.59
CA SER A 239 -31.16 -15.52 -6.70
C SER A 239 -30.64 -15.46 -5.26
N LEU A 240 -29.54 -14.74 -5.02
CA LEU A 240 -28.95 -14.69 -3.68
C LEU A 240 -29.82 -13.87 -2.72
N PRO A 241 -29.99 -14.33 -1.46
CA PRO A 241 -30.75 -13.61 -0.45
C PRO A 241 -30.09 -12.30 -0.03
N LYS A 242 -28.77 -12.18 -0.24
CA LYS A 242 -28.01 -10.94 -0.10
C LYS A 242 -27.35 -10.65 -1.44
N PRO A 243 -27.46 -9.42 -1.97
CA PRO A 243 -26.87 -9.09 -3.25
C PRO A 243 -25.35 -9.09 -3.21
N HIS A 244 -24.72 -9.01 -2.02
CA HIS A 244 -23.26 -8.90 -1.90
C HIS A 244 -22.62 -10.02 -1.11
N SER A 245 -21.35 -10.32 -1.44
CA SER A 245 -20.51 -11.23 -0.65
C SER A 245 -20.19 -10.66 0.74
N GLU A 246 -19.78 -11.52 1.68
CA GLU A 246 -19.34 -11.05 2.99
C GLU A 246 -18.14 -10.10 2.88
N ALA A 247 -17.19 -10.41 1.98
CA ALA A 247 -16.04 -9.55 1.73
C ALA A 247 -16.47 -8.18 1.18
N ARG A 248 -17.39 -8.13 0.20
CA ARG A 248 -17.87 -6.87 -0.39
C ARG A 248 -18.58 -6.01 0.64
N LEU A 249 -19.43 -6.61 1.48
CA LEU A 249 -20.11 -5.91 2.58
C LEU A 249 -19.10 -5.33 3.58
N GLU A 250 -18.04 -6.08 3.90
CA GLU A 250 -16.97 -5.59 4.77
C GLU A 250 -16.20 -4.44 4.12
N ARG A 251 -15.84 -4.54 2.84
CA ARG A 251 -15.17 -3.45 2.10
C ARG A 251 -16.03 -2.18 2.09
N LEU A 252 -17.31 -2.29 1.76
CA LEU A 252 -18.25 -1.15 1.75
C LEU A 252 -18.32 -0.50 3.14
N ARG A 253 -18.46 -1.30 4.21
CA ARG A 253 -18.42 -0.79 5.59
C ARG A 253 -17.12 -0.05 5.90
N ARG A 254 -15.99 -0.55 5.39
CA ARG A 254 -14.68 0.04 5.64
C ARG A 254 -14.51 1.39 4.95
N VAL A 255 -14.90 1.51 3.68
CA VAL A 255 -14.63 2.71 2.86
C VAL A 255 -15.61 3.86 3.11
N THR A 256 -16.76 3.61 3.76
CA THR A 256 -17.74 4.66 4.09
C THR A 256 -17.47 5.39 5.40
N ARG A 257 -16.50 4.94 6.20
CA ARG A 257 -16.16 5.58 7.49
C ARG A 257 -15.47 6.92 7.25
N SER A 258 -15.81 7.90 8.08
CA SER A 258 -15.13 9.19 8.11
C SER A 258 -13.69 9.06 8.65
N PRO A 259 -12.80 10.01 8.31
CA PRO A 259 -11.45 10.05 8.88
C PRO A 259 -11.42 10.10 10.42
N LEU A 260 -12.39 10.80 11.04
CA LEU A 260 -12.48 10.89 12.50
C LEU A 260 -12.87 9.55 13.13
N GLU A 261 -13.88 8.86 12.60
CA GLU A 261 -14.28 7.53 13.08
C GLU A 261 -13.14 6.51 12.97
N VAL A 262 -12.40 6.53 11.86
CA VAL A 262 -11.25 5.64 11.65
C VAL A 262 -10.12 5.97 12.63
N SER A 263 -9.89 7.26 12.89
CA SER A 263 -8.91 7.69 13.90
C SER A 263 -9.28 7.18 15.29
N GLN A 264 -10.56 7.24 15.68
CA GLN A 264 -11.06 6.71 16.95
C GLN A 264 -10.92 5.18 17.04
N GLN A 265 -11.26 4.44 15.98
CA GLN A 265 -11.10 2.98 15.91
C GLN A 265 -9.63 2.56 16.07
N LEU A 266 -8.72 3.25 15.38
CA LEU A 266 -7.29 3.00 15.51
C LEU A 266 -6.77 3.36 16.90
N ALA A 267 -7.18 4.50 17.46
CA ALA A 267 -6.80 4.93 18.80
C ALA A 267 -7.39 4.03 19.90
N ALA A 268 -8.48 3.31 19.66
CA ALA A 268 -8.96 2.29 20.60
C ALA A 268 -7.89 1.20 20.83
N ARG A 269 -7.08 0.90 19.82
CA ARG A 269 -6.06 -0.16 19.85
C ARG A 269 -4.63 0.32 20.05
N TYR A 270 -4.22 1.40 19.38
CA TYR A 270 -2.82 1.79 19.26
C TYR A 270 -2.46 3.02 20.12
N GLY A 271 -1.18 3.09 20.53
CA GLY A 271 -0.61 4.26 21.21
C GLY A 271 -0.84 4.35 22.72
N HIS A 272 -1.12 3.23 23.39
CA HIS A 272 -1.40 3.18 24.84
C HIS A 272 -0.17 2.91 25.71
N SER A 273 1.03 2.81 25.12
CA SER A 273 2.27 2.61 25.88
C SER A 273 3.49 3.15 25.14
N LEU A 274 4.48 3.62 25.91
CA LEU A 274 5.78 4.06 25.42
C LEU A 274 6.87 3.42 26.30
N LYS A 275 7.05 2.11 26.19
CA LYS A 275 8.05 1.36 26.98
C LYS A 275 9.49 1.81 26.70
N SER A 276 9.74 2.22 25.46
CA SER A 276 10.96 2.89 25.01
C SER A 276 10.57 4.01 24.06
N VAL A 277 11.41 5.05 23.98
CA VAL A 277 11.17 6.24 23.15
C VAL A 277 11.57 5.95 21.69
N GLN A 278 11.05 4.88 21.11
CA GLN A 278 11.24 4.49 19.72
C GLN A 278 10.15 5.13 18.85
N TYR A 279 10.41 5.36 17.56
CA TYR A 279 9.47 6.09 16.70
C TYR A 279 8.08 5.44 16.62
N ILE A 280 8.00 4.11 16.63
CA ILE A 280 6.74 3.37 16.42
C ILE A 280 5.69 3.72 17.51
N PRO A 281 5.94 3.45 18.80
CA PRO A 281 5.02 3.83 19.85
C PRO A 281 4.85 5.35 19.96
N ALA A 282 5.92 6.13 19.75
CA ALA A 282 5.86 7.59 19.81
C ALA A 282 4.92 8.19 18.76
N VAL A 283 5.00 7.75 17.49
CA VAL A 283 4.11 8.21 16.40
C VAL A 283 2.66 7.81 16.67
N ALA A 284 2.40 6.63 17.25
CA ALA A 284 1.06 6.26 17.68
C ALA A 284 0.52 7.20 18.79
N VAL A 285 1.35 7.57 19.77
CA VAL A 285 0.99 8.55 20.81
C VAL A 285 0.75 9.94 20.19
N ILE A 286 1.59 10.39 19.26
CA ILE A 286 1.39 11.64 18.48
C ILE A 286 0.03 11.62 17.77
N GLY A 287 -0.35 10.49 17.17
CA GLY A 287 -1.66 10.31 16.57
C GLY A 287 -2.81 10.53 17.57
N ARG A 288 -2.69 10.03 18.80
CA ARG A 288 -3.69 10.26 19.87
C ARG A 288 -3.73 11.72 20.32
N ILE A 289 -2.57 12.37 20.45
CA ILE A 289 -2.50 13.81 20.78
C ILE A 289 -3.28 14.62 19.75
N ARG A 290 -3.04 14.37 18.46
CA ARG A 290 -3.74 15.03 17.35
C ARG A 290 -5.24 14.72 17.35
N LEU A 291 -5.63 13.48 17.66
CA LEU A 291 -7.03 13.10 17.79
C LEU A 291 -7.75 13.89 18.89
N SER A 292 -7.09 14.19 20.01
CA SER A 292 -7.68 14.97 21.11
C SER A 292 -8.22 16.33 20.65
N GLU A 293 -7.49 17.01 19.75
CA GLU A 293 -7.90 18.30 19.17
C GLU A 293 -9.03 18.13 18.17
N LEU A 294 -9.02 17.05 17.39
CA LEU A 294 -10.02 16.77 16.37
C LEU A 294 -11.38 16.34 16.94
N SER A 295 -11.37 15.59 18.04
CA SER A 295 -12.59 15.06 18.66
C SER A 295 -13.13 15.93 19.80
N ASN A 296 -12.40 16.98 20.22
CA ASN A 296 -12.65 17.71 21.46
C ASN A 296 -12.72 16.80 22.71
N ASP A 297 -12.10 15.62 22.66
CA ASP A 297 -11.99 14.71 23.81
C ASP A 297 -10.60 14.87 24.46
N PRO A 298 -10.49 15.49 25.65
CA PRO A 298 -9.23 15.65 26.35
C PRO A 298 -8.69 14.34 26.94
N SER A 299 -9.44 13.23 26.89
CA SER A 299 -8.98 11.92 27.38
C SER A 299 -7.72 11.45 26.65
N HIS A 300 -7.64 11.67 25.34
CA HIS A 300 -6.48 11.25 24.53
C HIS A 300 -5.21 12.03 24.89
N LEU A 301 -5.32 13.34 25.09
CA LEU A 301 -4.18 14.15 25.54
C LEU A 301 -3.74 13.78 26.95
N ARG A 302 -4.68 13.64 27.91
CA ARG A 302 -4.36 13.22 29.28
C ARG A 302 -3.69 11.85 29.33
N ASP A 303 -4.12 10.93 28.49
CA ASP A 303 -3.50 9.61 28.38
C ASP A 303 -2.08 9.70 27.80
N ALA A 304 -1.86 10.54 26.78
CA ALA A 304 -0.51 10.80 26.26
C ALA A 304 0.41 11.42 27.31
N GLU A 305 -0.07 12.40 28.08
CA GLU A 305 0.65 13.01 29.20
C GLU A 305 1.04 11.97 30.25
N ARG A 306 0.11 11.09 30.62
CA ARG A 306 0.35 9.96 31.54
C ARG A 306 1.40 8.99 31.00
N ILE A 307 1.38 8.69 29.71
CA ILE A 307 2.34 7.78 29.06
C ILE A 307 3.77 8.35 29.09
N VAL A 308 3.93 9.67 28.93
CA VAL A 308 5.26 10.30 28.92
C VAL A 308 5.75 10.72 30.31
N GLU A 309 4.86 10.79 31.30
CA GLU A 309 5.16 11.27 32.66
C GLU A 309 6.44 10.64 33.24
N PRO A 310 6.69 9.32 33.14
CA PRO A 310 7.88 8.72 33.76
C PRO A 310 9.20 9.30 33.22
N TYR A 311 9.22 9.75 31.97
CA TYR A 311 10.37 10.41 31.37
C TYR A 311 10.49 11.88 31.82
N VAL A 312 9.35 12.57 32.01
CA VAL A 312 9.30 13.96 32.48
C VAL A 312 9.70 14.07 33.96
N SER A 313 9.32 13.11 34.79
CA SER A 313 9.72 13.05 36.21
C SER A 313 11.15 12.55 36.41
N GLY A 314 11.78 11.98 35.37
CA GLY A 314 13.11 11.40 35.44
C GLY A 314 13.14 9.98 36.03
N ASN A 315 11.96 9.40 36.30
CA ASN A 315 11.82 8.02 36.78
C ASN A 315 12.21 6.98 35.70
N GLN A 316 12.18 7.36 34.43
CA GLN A 316 12.59 6.55 33.30
C GLN A 316 13.52 7.33 32.39
N ARG A 317 14.60 6.68 31.93
CA ARG A 317 15.56 7.29 30.99
C ARG A 317 14.98 7.30 29.58
N ALA A 318 14.98 8.48 28.94
CA ALA A 318 14.41 8.66 27.60
C ALA A 318 15.34 8.20 26.47
N ILE A 319 16.66 8.31 26.65
CA ILE A 319 17.67 7.94 25.64
C ILE A 319 18.45 6.72 26.11
N SER A 320 18.51 5.68 25.29
CA SER A 320 19.28 4.46 25.57
C SER A 320 20.80 4.71 25.52
N ASP A 321 21.61 3.76 26.02
CA ASP A 321 23.08 3.89 25.99
C ASP A 321 23.66 3.89 24.57
N LYS A 322 22.96 3.24 23.63
CA LYS A 322 23.34 3.15 22.22
C LYS A 322 22.13 3.54 21.38
N PRO A 323 21.80 4.84 21.28
CA PRO A 323 20.59 5.27 20.61
C PRO A 323 20.66 4.98 19.11
N SER A 324 19.60 4.37 18.61
CA SER A 324 19.32 4.18 17.20
C SER A 324 18.64 5.40 16.59
N GLY A 325 18.56 5.49 15.26
CA GLY A 325 17.74 6.51 14.60
C GLY A 325 16.27 6.47 15.07
N SER A 326 15.74 5.28 15.33
CA SER A 326 14.39 5.10 15.88
C SER A 326 14.22 5.74 17.25
N ASP A 327 15.25 5.70 18.11
CA ASP A 327 15.23 6.40 19.40
C ASP A 327 15.14 7.92 19.18
N PHE A 328 15.93 8.47 18.25
CA PHE A 328 15.91 9.91 17.98
C PHE A 328 14.55 10.40 17.48
N ALA A 329 13.95 9.75 16.48
CA ALA A 329 12.63 10.13 16.01
C ALA A 329 11.52 9.90 17.05
N GLY A 330 11.67 8.96 17.97
CA GLY A 330 10.69 8.78 19.04
C GLY A 330 10.55 10.01 19.93
N HIS A 331 11.59 10.85 20.05
CA HIS A 331 11.55 12.06 20.87
C HIS A 331 10.66 13.16 20.30
N LEU A 332 10.17 13.02 19.07
CA LEU A 332 9.16 13.91 18.48
C LEU A 332 7.89 14.02 19.35
N VAL A 333 7.57 12.97 20.12
CA VAL A 333 6.40 12.97 21.01
C VAL A 333 6.52 14.03 22.10
N PHE A 334 7.74 14.29 22.60
CA PHE A 334 7.95 15.29 23.64
C PHE A 334 7.77 16.70 23.08
N GLY A 335 8.27 16.97 21.87
CA GLY A 335 8.06 18.26 21.23
C GLY A 335 6.62 18.48 20.78
N GLU A 336 5.87 17.42 20.45
CA GLU A 336 4.45 17.50 20.14
C GLU A 336 3.62 17.87 21.39
N LEU A 337 3.96 17.29 22.54
CA LEU A 337 3.33 17.64 23.83
C LEU A 337 3.73 19.03 24.31
N ALA A 338 5.01 19.41 24.19
CA ALA A 338 5.50 20.71 24.64
C ALA A 338 4.74 21.89 24.04
N GLN A 339 4.26 21.75 22.80
CA GLN A 339 3.44 22.76 22.12
C GLN A 339 2.04 22.94 22.72
N ARG A 340 1.54 21.92 23.42
CA ARG A 340 0.19 21.87 24.00
C ARG A 340 0.20 22.04 25.51
N THR A 341 1.33 21.77 26.16
CA THR A 341 1.51 21.95 27.60
C THR A 341 1.53 23.42 27.98
N LYS A 342 0.63 23.83 28.86
CA LYS A 342 0.56 25.19 29.42
C LYS A 342 1.44 25.41 30.65
N ASP A 343 1.76 24.33 31.37
CA ASP A 343 2.66 24.40 32.52
C ASP A 343 4.12 24.58 32.04
N GLU A 344 4.69 25.75 32.28
CA GLU A 344 6.02 26.12 31.77
C GLU A 344 7.14 25.23 32.33
N THR A 345 6.98 24.67 33.53
CA THR A 345 7.96 23.73 34.10
C THR A 345 7.98 22.41 33.32
N THR A 346 6.81 21.82 33.10
CA THR A 346 6.62 20.57 32.35
C THR A 346 7.04 20.77 30.89
N LYS A 347 6.63 21.89 30.28
CA LYS A 347 7.01 22.26 28.92
C LYS A 347 8.53 22.37 28.78
N SER A 348 9.21 23.02 29.72
CA SER A 348 10.68 23.11 29.71
C SER A 348 11.35 21.74 29.79
N LYS A 349 10.82 20.82 30.59
CA LYS A 349 11.31 19.42 30.68
C LYS A 349 11.09 18.65 29.37
N LEU A 350 9.92 18.80 28.75
CA LEU A 350 9.62 18.17 27.45
C LEU A 350 10.56 18.69 26.34
N ILE A 351 10.82 20.01 26.30
CA ILE A 351 11.78 20.60 25.38
C ILE A 351 13.19 20.04 25.63
N ALA A 352 13.61 19.91 26.90
CA ALA A 352 14.90 19.32 27.24
C ALA A 352 15.02 17.85 26.78
N LEU A 353 13.95 17.06 26.86
CA LEU A 353 13.93 15.69 26.36
C LEU A 353 14.07 15.65 24.83
N ALA A 354 13.33 16.47 24.09
CA ALA A 354 13.49 16.57 22.63
C ALA A 354 14.92 17.00 22.23
N LYS A 355 15.45 18.01 22.92
CA LYS A 355 16.80 18.52 22.72
C LYS A 355 17.87 17.46 23.00
N ALA A 356 17.69 16.63 24.03
CA ALA A 356 18.64 15.57 24.37
C ALA A 356 18.87 14.59 23.20
N ALA A 357 17.83 14.33 22.39
CA ALA A 357 18.00 13.53 21.18
C ALA A 357 18.73 14.31 20.08
N ALA A 358 18.32 15.56 19.81
CA ALA A 358 18.92 16.40 18.78
C ALA A 358 20.41 16.73 19.03
N ASP A 359 20.84 16.79 20.29
CA ASP A 359 22.22 17.07 20.69
C ASP A 359 23.22 16.01 20.19
N PHE A 360 22.79 14.79 19.89
CA PHE A 360 23.64 13.75 19.30
C PHE A 360 24.15 14.10 17.90
N ALA A 361 23.61 15.14 17.26
CA ALA A 361 24.09 15.62 15.97
C ALA A 361 25.37 16.46 16.07
N PHE A 362 25.86 16.73 17.28
CA PHE A 362 27.01 17.58 17.56
C PHE A 362 28.08 16.82 18.36
N ASP A 363 29.34 17.21 18.21
CA ASP A 363 30.41 16.70 19.05
C ASP A 363 30.43 17.36 20.44
N LYS A 364 31.38 16.93 21.28
CA LYS A 364 31.56 17.46 22.66
C LYS A 364 31.84 18.97 22.71
N ASP A 365 32.32 19.56 21.62
CA ASP A 365 32.64 20.98 21.51
C ASP A 365 31.46 21.77 20.87
N GLY A 366 30.34 21.09 20.60
CA GLY A 366 29.15 21.67 20.00
C GLY A 366 29.23 21.86 18.48
N LYS A 367 30.22 21.28 17.81
CA LYS A 367 30.35 21.37 16.35
C LYS A 367 29.48 20.32 15.66
N PRO A 368 28.84 20.65 14.52
CA PRO A 368 27.97 19.70 13.83
C PRO A 368 28.76 18.53 13.24
N LEU A 369 28.26 17.32 13.44
CA LEU A 369 28.79 16.11 12.80
C LEU A 369 28.52 16.12 11.28
N ALA A 370 29.08 15.16 10.55
CA ALA A 370 28.79 15.02 9.11
C ALA A 370 27.30 14.71 8.84
N ALA A 371 26.69 13.91 9.72
CA ALA A 371 25.30 13.52 9.73
C ALA A 371 24.92 13.10 11.15
N MET A 372 23.62 13.07 11.46
CA MET A 372 23.10 12.42 12.65
C MET A 372 23.66 10.99 12.76
N PRO A 373 24.17 10.55 13.93
CA PRO A 373 24.64 9.19 14.10
C PRO A 373 23.51 8.17 13.92
N SER A 374 23.86 6.89 13.83
CA SER A 374 22.89 5.78 13.70
C SER A 374 21.99 5.86 12.46
N HIS A 375 22.41 6.59 11.42
CA HIS A 375 21.71 6.68 10.13
C HIS A 375 21.76 5.37 9.31
N VAL A 376 22.73 4.49 9.59
CA VAL A 376 22.93 3.14 9.00
C VAL A 376 22.89 3.07 7.47
N GLU A 377 23.07 4.22 6.81
CA GLU A 377 22.97 4.45 5.36
C GLU A 377 21.60 4.08 4.77
N MET A 378 20.54 4.20 5.57
CA MET A 378 19.17 3.92 5.15
C MET A 378 18.40 5.23 4.92
N SER A 379 17.60 5.29 3.85
CA SER A 379 16.74 6.43 3.55
C SER A 379 15.76 6.76 4.68
N ASP A 380 15.44 5.78 5.52
CA ASP A 380 14.76 5.90 6.81
C ASP A 380 15.31 7.06 7.67
N ALA A 381 16.64 7.28 7.62
CA ALA A 381 17.33 8.29 8.40
C ALA A 381 16.83 9.72 8.15
N VAL A 382 16.26 10.00 6.97
CA VAL A 382 15.63 11.30 6.68
C VAL A 382 14.51 11.59 7.67
N PHE A 383 13.64 10.61 7.97
CA PHE A 383 12.63 10.75 9.02
C PHE A 383 13.20 10.62 10.43
N MET A 384 14.21 9.75 10.62
CA MET A 384 14.77 9.52 11.95
C MET A 384 15.50 10.74 12.53
N ALA A 385 16.00 11.65 11.68
CA ALA A 385 16.83 12.77 12.11
C ALA A 385 16.27 14.15 11.75
N CYS A 386 15.85 14.39 10.51
CA CYS A 386 15.50 15.76 10.08
C CYS A 386 14.33 16.37 10.88
N PRO A 387 13.22 15.66 11.13
CA PRO A 387 12.10 16.20 11.92
C PRO A 387 12.49 16.57 13.35
N ILE A 388 13.23 15.72 14.07
CA ILE A 388 13.58 16.00 15.48
C ILE A 388 14.54 17.18 15.59
N LEU A 389 15.45 17.33 14.62
CA LEU A 389 16.33 18.49 14.51
C LEU A 389 15.53 19.77 14.25
N ALA A 390 14.63 19.76 13.25
CA ALA A 390 13.82 20.93 12.93
C ALA A 390 12.86 21.32 14.07
N GLN A 391 12.18 20.34 14.67
CA GLN A 391 11.30 20.56 15.82
C GLN A 391 12.05 21.16 17.01
N THR A 392 13.25 20.65 17.32
CA THR A 392 14.10 21.19 18.39
C THR A 392 14.55 22.62 18.08
N GLY A 393 14.93 22.91 16.85
CA GLY A 393 15.28 24.26 16.40
C GLY A 393 14.14 25.24 16.62
N ARG A 394 12.91 24.88 16.26
CA ARG A 394 11.72 25.70 16.52
C ARG A 394 11.44 25.88 18.02
N LEU A 395 11.51 24.81 18.81
CA LEU A 395 11.21 24.85 20.25
C LEU A 395 12.23 25.65 21.06
N THR A 396 13.49 25.66 20.64
CA THR A 396 14.59 26.32 21.37
C THR A 396 14.98 27.68 20.79
N GLY A 397 14.66 27.95 19.53
CA GLY A 397 15.14 29.12 18.79
C GLY A 397 16.59 29.01 18.31
N ASP A 398 17.28 27.89 18.56
CA ASP A 398 18.69 27.70 18.19
C ASP A 398 18.81 27.22 16.74
N LEU A 399 19.32 28.11 15.86
CA LEU A 399 19.42 27.88 14.42
C LEU A 399 20.31 26.68 14.06
N LYS A 400 21.26 26.28 14.92
CA LYS A 400 22.18 25.18 14.62
C LYS A 400 21.46 23.86 14.32
N TYR A 401 20.30 23.62 14.93
CA TYR A 401 19.54 22.40 14.68
C TYR A 401 18.89 22.41 13.28
N HIS A 402 18.42 23.58 12.82
CA HIS A 402 17.91 23.73 11.46
C HIS A 402 19.01 23.54 10.41
N ASP A 403 20.19 24.14 10.64
CA ASP A 403 21.37 23.94 9.80
C ASP A 403 21.75 22.46 9.74
N MET A 404 21.71 21.79 10.89
CA MET A 404 22.03 20.36 10.99
C MET A 404 21.00 19.48 10.29
N ALA A 405 19.71 19.83 10.31
CA ALA A 405 18.67 19.11 9.56
C ALA A 405 18.92 19.18 8.05
N VAL A 406 19.26 20.37 7.52
CA VAL A 406 19.61 20.56 6.10
C VAL A 406 20.89 19.80 5.76
N ARG A 407 21.90 19.84 6.62
CA ARG A 407 23.16 19.11 6.46
C ARG A 407 22.94 17.59 6.41
N HIS A 408 22.13 17.04 7.33
CA HIS A 408 21.82 15.62 7.35
C HIS A 408 21.06 15.18 6.10
N LEU A 409 20.06 15.98 5.65
CA LEU A 409 19.35 15.69 4.41
C LEU A 409 20.32 15.64 3.22
N ALA A 410 21.22 16.61 3.09
CA ALA A 410 22.19 16.65 2.00
C ALA A 410 23.11 15.42 2.02
N PHE A 411 23.51 14.95 3.20
CA PHE A 411 24.27 13.72 3.37
C PHE A 411 23.48 12.49 2.89
N MET A 412 22.24 12.32 3.37
CA MET A 412 21.42 11.15 3.02
C MET A 412 21.01 11.13 1.54
N ARG A 413 20.77 12.29 0.92
CA ARG A 413 20.47 12.37 -0.52
C ARG A 413 21.62 11.86 -1.38
N LYS A 414 22.88 12.12 -1.00
CA LYS A 414 24.04 11.59 -1.74
C LYS A 414 24.09 10.06 -1.75
N LEU A 415 23.60 9.42 -0.69
CA LEU A 415 23.60 7.95 -0.55
C LEU A 415 22.37 7.32 -1.20
N CYS A 416 21.20 7.89 -0.94
CA CYS A 416 19.92 7.22 -1.16
C CYS A 416 19.05 7.83 -2.26
N ALA A 417 19.22 9.11 -2.64
CA ALA A 417 18.40 9.68 -3.70
C ALA A 417 18.83 9.10 -5.07
N ARG A 418 17.85 8.71 -5.88
CA ARG A 418 18.03 8.24 -7.25
C ARG A 418 17.81 9.39 -8.24
N PRO A 419 18.39 9.32 -9.46
CA PRO A 419 18.20 10.34 -10.49
C PRO A 419 16.75 10.54 -10.96
N ASP A 420 15.89 9.54 -10.77
CA ASP A 420 14.46 9.58 -11.13
C ASP A 420 13.57 10.21 -10.04
N GLY A 421 14.14 10.69 -8.94
CA GLY A 421 13.42 11.30 -7.83
C GLY A 421 12.92 10.31 -6.78
N LEU A 422 13.09 9.00 -6.97
CA LEU A 422 12.86 8.00 -5.93
C LEU A 422 14.06 7.89 -4.97
N TYR A 423 13.88 7.13 -3.91
CA TYR A 423 14.95 6.77 -2.97
C TYR A 423 15.20 5.27 -3.03
N ARG A 424 16.46 4.86 -3.21
CA ARG A 424 16.90 3.53 -2.83
C ARG A 424 16.90 3.43 -1.31
N ASN A 425 16.58 2.27 -0.74
CA ASN A 425 16.62 2.13 0.72
C ASN A 425 18.04 2.36 1.25
N SER A 426 19.06 1.74 0.63
CA SER A 426 20.46 1.93 1.01
C SER A 426 21.38 1.72 -0.21
N PRO A 427 22.66 2.10 -0.14
CA PRO A 427 23.62 1.82 -1.21
C PRO A 427 23.85 0.33 -1.52
N LEU A 428 23.32 -0.61 -0.72
CA LEU A 428 23.46 -2.05 -0.96
C LEU A 428 22.57 -2.60 -2.09
N SER A 429 21.55 -1.84 -2.51
CA SER A 429 20.61 -2.23 -3.56
C SER A 429 19.88 -0.99 -4.08
N ASP A 430 19.63 -0.90 -5.39
CA ASP A 430 18.87 0.22 -5.98
C ASP A 430 17.36 0.13 -5.76
N ALA A 431 16.86 -0.90 -5.07
CA ALA A 431 15.45 -1.11 -4.83
C ALA A 431 14.78 0.10 -4.15
N ALA A 432 13.76 0.66 -4.80
CA ALA A 432 12.91 1.71 -4.26
C ALA A 432 11.87 1.12 -3.30
N TRP A 433 12.33 0.60 -2.16
CA TRP A 433 11.45 0.04 -1.14
C TRP A 433 10.38 1.05 -0.69
N GLY A 434 9.12 0.62 -0.62
CA GLY A 434 7.95 1.45 -0.36
C GLY A 434 8.10 2.33 0.86
N ARG A 435 8.32 1.73 2.04
CA ARG A 435 8.55 2.50 3.28
C ARG A 435 9.90 3.25 3.26
N GLY A 436 10.89 2.75 2.52
CA GLY A 436 12.13 3.47 2.25
C GLY A 436 11.93 4.77 1.45
N ASN A 437 10.82 4.92 0.74
CA ASN A 437 10.39 6.18 0.11
C ASN A 437 9.39 6.93 1.01
N GLY A 438 8.55 6.21 1.74
CA GLY A 438 7.63 6.78 2.74
C GLY A 438 8.37 7.60 3.82
N PHE A 439 9.53 7.13 4.30
CA PHE A 439 10.30 7.85 5.33
C PHE A 439 10.84 9.20 4.84
N PRO A 440 11.51 9.32 3.68
CA PRO A 440 11.82 10.62 3.10
C PRO A 440 10.59 11.52 2.90
N ALA A 441 9.49 11.00 2.37
CA ALA A 441 8.26 11.77 2.17
C ALA A 441 7.71 12.34 3.50
N LEU A 442 7.55 11.49 4.52
CA LEU A 442 7.07 11.89 5.85
C LEU A 442 8.07 12.83 6.55
N GLY A 443 9.35 12.48 6.53
CA GLY A 443 10.43 13.23 7.17
C GLY A 443 10.56 14.64 6.62
N LEU A 444 10.52 14.81 5.30
CA LEU A 444 10.57 16.12 4.66
C LEU A 444 9.31 16.96 4.94
N ALA A 445 8.13 16.35 4.93
CA ALA A 445 6.88 17.05 5.27
C ALA A 445 6.91 17.62 6.70
N LEU A 446 7.37 16.83 7.67
CA LEU A 446 7.52 17.27 9.06
C LEU A 446 8.65 18.30 9.22
N THR A 447 9.80 18.07 8.58
CA THR A 447 10.94 19.02 8.60
C THR A 447 10.52 20.40 8.07
N LEU A 448 9.83 20.47 6.93
CA LEU A 448 9.35 21.73 6.34
C LEU A 448 8.32 22.46 7.20
N THR A 449 7.60 21.74 8.07
CA THR A 449 6.63 22.32 8.99
C THR A 449 7.34 23.15 10.08
N ASP A 450 8.50 22.68 10.53
CA ASP A 450 9.25 23.31 11.63
C ASP A 450 10.42 24.18 11.15
N LEU A 451 10.83 24.07 9.88
CA LEU A 451 11.93 24.84 9.30
C LEU A 451 11.49 26.30 8.97
N PRO A 452 12.17 27.34 9.50
CA PRO A 452 11.81 28.74 9.27
C PRO A 452 11.78 29.12 7.79
N ALA A 453 10.81 29.92 7.36
CA ALA A 453 10.60 30.28 5.95
C ALA A 453 11.84 30.96 5.31
N GLU A 454 12.58 31.69 6.12
CA GLU A 454 13.75 32.52 5.80
C GLU A 454 15.06 31.74 5.92
N HIS A 455 15.01 30.47 6.37
CA HIS A 455 16.20 29.64 6.50
C HIS A 455 16.86 29.42 5.12
N PRO A 456 18.17 29.68 4.94
CA PRO A 456 18.84 29.61 3.63
C PRO A 456 18.69 28.25 2.93
N GLY A 457 18.72 27.16 3.70
CA GLY A 457 18.55 25.80 3.18
C GLY A 457 17.11 25.38 2.88
N ARG A 458 16.08 26.18 3.20
CA ARG A 458 14.68 25.76 3.06
C ARG A 458 14.29 25.49 1.62
N ALA A 459 14.77 26.30 0.67
CA ALA A 459 14.48 26.12 -0.75
C ALA A 459 14.96 24.74 -1.26
N ASP A 460 16.10 24.26 -0.77
CA ASP A 460 16.63 22.95 -1.15
C ASP A 460 15.83 21.79 -0.55
N VAL A 461 15.37 21.94 0.70
CA VAL A 461 14.49 20.96 1.36
C VAL A 461 13.13 20.89 0.64
N LEU A 462 12.56 22.05 0.30
CA LEU A 462 11.29 22.14 -0.41
C LEU A 462 11.39 21.53 -1.81
N ARG A 463 12.47 21.83 -2.54
CA ARG A 463 12.72 21.24 -3.86
C ARG A 463 12.85 19.72 -3.77
N ALA A 464 13.61 19.20 -2.81
CA ALA A 464 13.73 17.75 -2.59
C ALA A 464 12.38 17.09 -2.32
N PHE A 465 11.53 17.74 -1.52
CA PHE A 465 10.18 17.27 -1.21
C PHE A 465 9.28 17.23 -2.45
N GLN A 466 9.27 18.31 -3.24
CA GLN A 466 8.47 18.43 -4.46
C GLN A 466 8.91 17.43 -5.54
N GLU A 467 10.22 17.31 -5.79
CA GLU A 467 10.79 16.35 -6.73
C GLU A 467 10.40 14.91 -6.34
N HIS A 468 10.52 14.57 -5.06
CA HIS A 468 10.22 13.23 -4.56
C HIS A 468 8.73 12.88 -4.66
N LEU A 469 7.84 13.78 -4.24
CA LEU A 469 6.40 13.53 -4.35
C LEU A 469 5.92 13.56 -5.80
N ALA A 470 6.53 14.36 -6.68
CA ALA A 470 6.25 14.31 -8.11
C ALA A 470 6.62 12.95 -8.72
N ALA A 471 7.76 12.38 -8.34
CA ALA A 471 8.16 11.02 -8.75
C ALA A 471 7.20 9.97 -8.18
N LEU A 472 6.90 9.99 -6.88
CA LEU A 472 5.96 9.04 -6.28
C LEU A 472 4.57 9.09 -6.93
N ARG A 473 4.09 10.26 -7.32
CA ARG A 473 2.80 10.44 -8.01
C ARG A 473 2.70 9.61 -9.29
N THR A 474 3.80 9.44 -10.04
CA THR A 474 3.79 8.67 -11.30
C THR A 474 3.78 7.16 -11.06
N HIS A 475 4.04 6.72 -9.82
CA HIS A 475 4.05 5.31 -9.41
C HIS A 475 2.82 4.91 -8.57
N GLN A 476 1.83 5.80 -8.42
CA GLN A 476 0.57 5.41 -7.78
C GLN A 476 -0.17 4.44 -8.69
N ASP A 477 -0.54 3.29 -8.13
CA ASP A 477 -1.22 2.25 -8.89
C ASP A 477 -2.71 2.58 -9.11
N PRO A 478 -3.41 1.87 -10.02
CA PRO A 478 -4.83 2.12 -10.28
C PRO A 478 -5.73 1.99 -9.05
N THR A 479 -5.33 1.18 -8.06
CA THR A 479 -6.07 1.01 -6.80
C THR A 479 -5.86 2.17 -5.81
N GLY A 480 -4.99 3.13 -6.13
CA GLY A 480 -4.64 4.27 -5.28
C GLY A 480 -3.51 4.01 -4.29
N MET A 481 -2.93 2.81 -4.30
CA MET A 481 -1.87 2.39 -3.39
C MET A 481 -0.48 2.61 -3.99
N TRP A 482 0.53 2.60 -3.11
CA TRP A 482 1.91 2.40 -3.51
C TRP A 482 2.38 0.98 -3.17
N HIS A 483 3.32 0.51 -3.98
CA HIS A 483 3.84 -0.85 -3.93
C HIS A 483 4.95 -1.01 -2.88
N GLN A 484 5.17 -2.25 -2.42
CA GLN A 484 6.27 -2.66 -1.55
C GLN A 484 7.62 -2.30 -2.16
N VAL A 485 7.73 -2.36 -3.48
CA VAL A 485 8.82 -1.73 -4.24
C VAL A 485 8.17 -0.82 -5.26
N ILE A 486 8.37 0.49 -5.11
CA ILE A 486 7.61 1.56 -5.78
C ILE A 486 7.60 1.40 -7.30
N ASP A 487 8.73 1.02 -7.88
CA ASP A 487 8.97 0.91 -9.31
C ASP A 487 8.88 -0.52 -9.85
N VAL A 488 8.43 -1.49 -9.04
CA VAL A 488 8.15 -2.86 -9.48
C VAL A 488 6.66 -3.12 -9.43
N GLU A 489 6.03 -2.96 -10.60
CA GLU A 489 4.63 -3.30 -10.80
C GLU A 489 4.36 -4.76 -10.39
N GLY A 490 3.24 -4.99 -9.70
CA GLY A 490 2.89 -6.31 -9.20
C GLY A 490 3.53 -6.69 -7.86
N SER A 491 4.58 -6.00 -7.38
CA SER A 491 4.94 -6.16 -5.97
C SER A 491 3.75 -5.76 -5.07
N TYR A 492 3.59 -6.37 -3.90
CA TYR A 492 2.34 -6.19 -3.16
C TYR A 492 2.12 -4.74 -2.73
N ARG A 493 0.86 -4.30 -2.64
CA ARG A 493 0.49 -2.94 -2.24
C ARG A 493 0.67 -2.78 -0.74
N GLU A 494 1.52 -1.85 -0.31
CA GLU A 494 1.96 -1.77 1.08
C GLU A 494 1.27 -0.63 1.82
N LEU A 495 0.64 -0.96 2.95
CA LEU A 495 -0.19 -0.01 3.69
C LEU A 495 0.62 1.14 4.28
N THR A 496 1.77 0.86 4.92
CA THR A 496 2.51 1.91 5.65
C THR A 496 3.11 2.97 4.73
N ALA A 497 3.70 2.56 3.61
CA ALA A 497 4.21 3.43 2.57
C ALA A 497 3.09 4.31 2.03
N THR A 498 1.93 3.72 1.72
CA THR A 498 0.77 4.46 1.21
C THR A 498 0.27 5.49 2.23
N CYS A 499 0.20 5.15 3.51
CA CYS A 499 -0.16 6.08 4.58
C CYS A 499 0.84 7.26 4.68
N MET A 500 2.14 6.97 4.65
CA MET A 500 3.20 7.98 4.78
C MET A 500 3.23 8.95 3.58
N ILE A 501 3.11 8.42 2.36
CA ILE A 501 3.08 9.21 1.13
C ILE A 501 1.81 10.08 1.08
N THR A 502 0.66 9.49 1.43
CA THR A 502 -0.62 10.24 1.49
C THR A 502 -0.56 11.35 2.53
N PHE A 503 -0.01 11.09 3.72
CA PHE A 503 0.22 12.11 4.75
C PHE A 503 1.07 13.27 4.21
N ALA A 504 2.18 12.95 3.53
CA ALA A 504 3.07 13.95 2.97
C ALA A 504 2.36 14.82 1.91
N MET A 505 1.56 14.22 1.03
CA MET A 505 0.75 14.95 0.05
C MET A 505 -0.28 15.87 0.71
N LEU A 506 -1.02 15.38 1.71
CA LEU A 506 -1.99 16.16 2.48
C LEU A 506 -1.33 17.39 3.14
N ARG A 507 -0.22 17.17 3.86
CA ARG A 507 0.55 18.24 4.51
C ARG A 507 1.07 19.24 3.48
N GLY A 508 1.63 18.75 2.37
CA GLY A 508 2.16 19.59 1.31
C GLY A 508 1.11 20.50 0.67
N MET A 509 -0.09 19.98 0.41
CA MET A 509 -1.20 20.78 -0.10
C MET A 509 -1.70 21.80 0.94
N LYS A 510 -1.85 21.38 2.21
CA LYS A 510 -2.29 22.27 3.31
C LYS A 510 -1.39 23.51 3.46
N HIS A 511 -0.09 23.35 3.30
CA HIS A 511 0.88 24.45 3.42
C HIS A 511 1.22 25.13 2.09
N GLY A 512 0.56 24.78 0.99
CA GLY A 512 0.82 25.36 -0.34
C GLY A 512 2.15 24.97 -0.96
N TRP A 513 2.82 23.92 -0.46
CA TRP A 513 4.05 23.37 -1.03
C TRP A 513 3.78 22.52 -2.28
N LEU A 514 2.58 21.99 -2.40
CA LEU A 514 2.13 21.19 -3.53
C LEU A 514 0.86 21.80 -4.12
N ASP A 515 0.79 21.81 -5.45
CA ASP A 515 -0.42 22.23 -6.16
C ASP A 515 -1.56 21.24 -5.92
N ARG A 516 -2.69 21.75 -5.42
CA ARG A 516 -3.85 20.92 -5.06
C ARG A 516 -4.43 20.20 -6.28
N ALA A 517 -4.55 20.89 -7.43
CA ALA A 517 -5.12 20.29 -8.64
C ALA A 517 -4.31 19.08 -9.13
N THR A 518 -3.00 19.09 -8.91
CA THR A 518 -2.08 18.01 -9.30
C THR A 518 -2.10 16.83 -8.32
N PHE A 519 -2.19 17.07 -7.00
CA PHE A 519 -1.98 16.04 -5.98
C PHE A 519 -3.26 15.54 -5.30
N GLU A 520 -4.35 16.32 -5.28
CA GLU A 520 -5.63 15.90 -4.70
C GLU A 520 -6.21 14.63 -5.36
N PRO A 521 -6.13 14.44 -6.70
CA PRO A 521 -6.58 13.19 -7.31
C PRO A 521 -5.88 11.94 -6.76
N CYS A 522 -4.62 12.06 -6.36
CA CYS A 522 -3.88 10.95 -5.77
C CYS A 522 -4.38 10.62 -4.37
N VAL A 523 -4.62 11.64 -3.53
CA VAL A 523 -5.20 11.47 -2.19
C VAL A 523 -6.62 10.90 -2.26
N ARG A 524 -7.45 11.38 -3.21
CA ARG A 524 -8.81 10.87 -3.42
C ARG A 524 -8.85 9.38 -3.77
N LYS A 525 -7.83 8.87 -4.45
CA LYS A 525 -7.68 7.44 -4.73
C LYS A 525 -7.10 6.67 -3.56
N SER A 526 -6.08 7.20 -2.89
CA SER A 526 -5.38 6.48 -1.82
C SER A 526 -6.22 6.35 -0.55
N TRP A 527 -7.08 7.33 -0.25
CA TRP A 527 -7.88 7.31 0.96
C TRP A 527 -8.82 6.09 1.07
N PRO A 528 -9.74 5.81 0.13
CA PRO A 528 -10.57 4.60 0.19
C PRO A 528 -9.73 3.32 0.15
N ALA A 529 -8.57 3.33 -0.53
CA ALA A 529 -7.66 2.19 -0.58
C ALA A 529 -6.98 1.88 0.78
N ILE A 530 -6.65 2.92 1.54
CA ILE A 530 -6.20 2.84 2.94
C ILE A 530 -7.34 2.31 3.81
N LEU A 531 -8.55 2.88 3.69
CA LEU A 531 -9.71 2.47 4.49
C LEU A 531 -10.05 1.00 4.32
N ALA A 532 -10.03 0.48 3.10
CA ALA A 532 -10.29 -0.92 2.80
C ALA A 532 -9.35 -1.90 3.55
N ARG A 533 -8.17 -1.43 3.97
CA ARG A 533 -7.15 -2.22 4.68
C ARG A 533 -7.18 -2.06 6.19
N ILE A 534 -8.10 -1.26 6.74
CA ILE A 534 -8.23 -1.02 8.18
C ILE A 534 -9.55 -1.62 8.67
N GLY A 535 -9.50 -2.72 9.42
CA GLY A 535 -10.66 -3.27 10.12
C GLY A 535 -11.12 -2.36 11.26
N ALA A 536 -12.40 -2.45 11.64
CA ALA A 536 -12.97 -1.63 12.71
C ALA A 536 -12.36 -1.93 14.11
N ASP A 537 -11.76 -3.11 14.28
CA ASP A 537 -11.03 -3.56 15.47
C ASP A 537 -9.55 -3.14 15.46
N GLY A 538 -9.11 -2.39 14.44
CA GLY A 538 -7.73 -2.00 14.23
C GLY A 538 -6.85 -3.09 13.59
N SER A 539 -7.41 -4.19 13.11
CA SER A 539 -6.69 -5.14 12.24
C SER A 539 -6.30 -4.49 10.92
N LEU A 540 -5.13 -4.86 10.38
CA LEU A 540 -4.54 -4.23 9.20
C LEU A 540 -4.23 -5.27 8.12
N ILE A 541 -4.19 -4.82 6.86
CA ILE A 541 -3.85 -5.67 5.71
C ILE A 541 -2.63 -5.09 4.99
N ASP A 542 -1.70 -5.98 4.61
CA ASP A 542 -0.49 -5.70 3.85
C ASP A 542 0.48 -4.69 4.50
N VAL A 543 0.72 -4.87 5.81
CA VAL A 543 1.79 -4.15 6.52
C VAL A 543 3.10 -4.89 6.36
N CYS A 544 4.08 -4.33 5.64
CA CYS A 544 5.41 -4.91 5.54
C CYS A 544 6.03 -5.03 6.93
N GLU A 545 6.57 -6.19 7.29
CA GLU A 545 7.29 -6.44 8.56
C GLU A 545 8.48 -5.48 8.79
N GLY A 546 9.03 -5.48 10.00
CA GLY A 546 10.27 -4.75 10.31
C GLY A 546 11.38 -5.14 9.34
N THR A 547 11.97 -4.17 8.66
CA THR A 547 12.87 -4.42 7.52
C THR A 547 14.01 -3.41 7.55
N GLY A 548 15.24 -3.91 7.68
CA GLY A 548 16.46 -3.12 7.52
C GLY A 548 16.91 -3.06 6.06
N LYS A 549 18.12 -2.54 5.81
CA LYS A 549 18.74 -2.60 4.48
C LYS A 549 18.89 -4.05 3.98
N GLN A 550 18.49 -4.29 2.74
CA GLN A 550 18.65 -5.57 2.05
C GLN A 550 19.64 -5.43 0.89
N THR A 551 20.19 -6.55 0.45
CA THR A 551 21.22 -6.61 -0.60
C THR A 551 20.68 -6.95 -1.99
N SER A 552 19.37 -7.18 -2.14
CA SER A 552 18.76 -7.51 -3.43
C SER A 552 17.31 -7.04 -3.51
N LEU A 553 16.80 -6.90 -4.74
CA LEU A 553 15.39 -6.64 -5.00
C LEU A 553 14.49 -7.74 -4.41
N ARG A 554 14.83 -9.01 -4.65
CA ARG A 554 14.09 -10.16 -4.14
C ARG A 554 13.89 -10.13 -2.63
N ALA A 555 14.91 -9.75 -1.87
CA ALA A 555 14.79 -9.62 -0.41
C ALA A 555 13.76 -8.57 0.03
N TYR A 556 13.48 -7.54 -0.77
CA TYR A 556 12.39 -6.59 -0.52
C TYR A 556 11.03 -7.14 -0.95
N LEU A 557 10.96 -7.82 -2.10
CA LEU A 557 9.72 -8.45 -2.59
C LEU A 557 9.21 -9.52 -1.63
N ASP A 558 10.12 -10.25 -0.99
CA ASP A 558 9.82 -11.34 -0.07
C ASP A 558 9.60 -10.85 1.37
N ARG A 559 9.49 -9.55 1.68
CA ARG A 559 9.16 -9.17 3.06
C ARG A 559 7.75 -9.63 3.41
N LYS A 560 7.58 -10.17 4.61
CA LYS A 560 6.27 -10.60 5.10
C LYS A 560 5.34 -9.40 5.15
N ALA A 561 4.20 -9.53 4.50
CA ALA A 561 3.11 -8.60 4.62
C ALA A 561 2.14 -9.11 5.69
N ILE A 562 2.10 -8.44 6.81
CA ILE A 562 1.32 -8.81 7.98
C ILE A 562 -0.18 -8.60 7.70
N LEU A 563 -0.97 -9.58 8.14
CA LEU A 563 -2.42 -9.51 8.25
C LEU A 563 -2.78 -9.54 9.73
N GLY A 564 -3.60 -8.59 10.16
CA GLY A 564 -3.95 -8.39 11.55
C GLY A 564 -3.24 -7.19 12.19
N PRO A 565 -3.24 -7.11 13.52
CA PRO A 565 -2.64 -6.00 14.25
C PRO A 565 -1.14 -5.85 14.05
N ASP A 566 -0.68 -4.61 13.89
CA ASP A 566 0.74 -4.25 13.86
C ASP A 566 0.93 -2.80 14.31
N ASP A 567 1.80 -2.56 15.29
CA ASP A 567 1.96 -1.22 15.88
C ASP A 567 2.53 -0.18 14.90
N ARG A 568 3.32 -0.61 13.91
CA ARG A 568 3.90 0.29 12.88
C ARG A 568 2.81 0.69 11.90
N GLY A 569 2.05 -0.29 11.44
CA GLY A 569 0.85 -0.09 10.65
C GLY A 569 -0.15 0.82 11.35
N GLY A 570 -0.43 0.56 12.63
CA GLY A 570 -1.35 1.33 13.46
C GLY A 570 -0.89 2.78 13.63
N ALA A 571 0.39 2.99 13.93
CA ALA A 571 0.99 4.33 14.06
C ALA A 571 0.84 5.15 12.77
N MET A 572 1.24 4.59 11.62
CA MET A 572 1.18 5.32 10.35
C MET A 572 -0.26 5.54 9.86
N SER A 573 -1.15 4.56 10.09
CA SER A 573 -2.57 4.67 9.76
C SER A 573 -3.27 5.74 10.61
N LEU A 574 -2.98 5.79 11.91
CA LEU A 574 -3.54 6.80 12.81
C LEU A 574 -3.01 8.20 12.46
N LEU A 575 -1.72 8.29 12.09
CA LEU A 575 -1.10 9.54 11.69
C LEU A 575 -1.73 10.13 10.41
N VAL A 576 -1.97 9.30 9.39
CA VAL A 576 -2.62 9.76 8.15
C VAL A 576 -4.12 10.01 8.34
N ALA A 577 -4.82 9.19 9.13
CA ALA A 577 -6.25 9.37 9.39
C ALA A 577 -6.54 10.71 10.09
N THR A 578 -5.72 11.08 11.07
CA THR A 578 -5.80 12.39 11.74
C THR A 578 -5.40 13.55 10.82
N GLU A 579 -4.47 13.34 9.86
CA GLU A 579 -4.13 14.37 8.88
C GLU A 579 -5.26 14.58 7.88
N MET A 580 -5.87 13.49 7.42
CA MET A 580 -7.04 13.53 6.54
C MET A 580 -8.22 14.20 7.23
N ALA A 581 -8.49 13.88 8.50
CA ALA A 581 -9.53 14.54 9.29
C ALA A 581 -9.32 16.06 9.34
N MET A 582 -8.11 16.53 9.63
CA MET A 582 -7.80 17.96 9.60
C MET A 582 -7.95 18.58 8.20
N PHE A 583 -7.56 17.85 7.16
CA PHE A 583 -7.62 18.33 5.78
C PHE A 583 -9.05 18.55 5.31
N VAL A 584 -9.96 17.61 5.62
CA VAL A 584 -11.38 17.74 5.24
C VAL A 584 -12.15 18.73 6.12
N SER A 585 -11.71 18.99 7.35
CA SER A 585 -12.33 20.00 8.22
C SER A 585 -11.90 21.44 7.91
N ALA A 586 -10.85 21.63 7.10
CA ALA A 586 -10.36 22.94 6.67
C ALA A 586 -11.01 23.42 5.35
N GLU A 587 -11.78 22.55 4.69
CA GLU A 587 -12.71 22.86 3.59
C GLU A 587 -14.07 23.25 4.16
#